data_AF-A0A1T5GMJ9-F1
#
_entry.id   AF-A0A1T5GMJ9-F1
#
_cell.length_a   1.000
_cell.length_b   1.000
_cell.length_c   1.000
_cell.angle_alpha   90.00
_cell.angle_beta   90.00
_cell.angle_gamma   90.00
#
_symmetry.space_group_name_H-M   'P 1'
#
loop_
_entity.id
_entity.type
_entity.pdbx_description
1 polymer ?
#
loop_
_entity_poly.entity_id
_entity_poly.type
_entity_poly.pdbx_seq_one_letter_code
_entity_poly.pdbx_strand_id
1 'polypeptide(L)'
;MSRVKELKNTISGAHEFKDPDGTMYKMKILGRGEELFFQRGGDALICDISARFSVIDQMSIKRWDNGHKISDKERALILVKIVELYKKAYQDDLTLSLEDSKYS
;
A
#
# COMPACT_ATOMS: atom_id res chain seq x y z
N MET A 1 19.46 -2.15 7.16
CA MET A 1 18.12 -2.05 7.77
C MET A 1 17.13 -1.79 6.64
N SER A 2 15.95 -2.41 6.65
CA SER A 2 14.96 -2.22 5.57
C SER A 2 14.22 -0.90 5.80
N ARG A 3 14.18 0.00 4.81
CA ARG A 3 13.48 1.31 4.82
C ARG A 3 12.07 1.25 5.41
N VAL A 4 11.35 0.15 5.15
CA VAL A 4 10.01 -0.13 5.68
C VAL A 4 9.96 -0.21 7.22
N LYS A 5 10.97 -0.82 7.86
CA LYS A 5 11.04 -0.97 9.33
C LYS A 5 11.29 0.35 10.03
N GLU A 6 12.08 1.23 9.42
CA GLU A 6 12.32 2.58 9.95
C GLU A 6 11.05 3.42 9.88
N LEU A 7 10.36 3.40 8.73
CA LEU A 7 9.08 4.08 8.56
C LEU A 7 8.05 3.56 9.56
N LYS A 8 7.91 2.24 9.73
CA LYS A 8 6.97 1.66 10.68
C LYS A 8 7.07 2.24 12.11
N ASN A 9 8.28 2.61 12.56
CA ASN A 9 8.50 3.16 13.90
C ASN A 9 8.50 4.69 13.96
N THR A 10 8.80 5.37 12.85
CA THR A 10 9.02 6.83 12.82
C THR A 10 7.94 7.60 12.06
N ILE A 11 7.05 6.90 11.34
CA ILE A 11 6.06 7.53 10.47
C ILE A 11 5.03 8.31 11.30
N SER A 12 5.11 9.63 11.18
CA SER A 12 4.16 10.57 11.79
C SER A 12 3.15 11.05 10.74
N GLY A 13 1.89 11.23 11.12
CA GLY A 13 0.84 11.68 10.20
C GLY A 13 0.46 10.64 9.14
N ALA A 14 0.57 9.35 9.46
CA ALA A 14 -0.07 8.30 8.68
C ALA A 14 -1.56 8.24 9.01
N HIS A 15 -2.39 7.91 8.03
CA HIS A 15 -3.79 7.63 8.28
C HIS A 15 -3.91 6.27 8.95
N GLU A 16 -4.51 6.24 10.13
CA GLU A 16 -4.72 5.02 10.91
C GLU A 16 -6.19 4.60 10.79
N PHE A 17 -6.41 3.36 10.37
CA PHE A 17 -7.72 2.76 10.23
C PHE A 17 -7.80 1.54 11.12
N LYS A 18 -8.93 1.35 11.79
CA LYS A 18 -9.18 0.17 12.61
C LYS A 18 -10.34 -0.60 12.00
N ASP A 19 -10.09 -1.84 11.60
CA ASP A 19 -11.17 -2.74 11.19
C ASP A 19 -11.96 -3.26 12.40
N PRO A 20 -13.21 -3.68 12.20
CA PRO A 20 -14.06 -4.20 13.27
C PRO A 20 -13.47 -5.43 13.96
N ASP A 21 -12.66 -6.23 13.26
CA ASP A 21 -11.91 -7.36 13.81
C ASP A 21 -10.73 -6.95 14.73
N GLY A 22 -10.52 -5.64 14.94
CA GLY A 22 -9.43 -5.10 15.76
C GLY A 22 -8.09 -4.96 15.03
N THR A 23 -8.04 -5.32 13.74
CA THR A 23 -6.82 -5.14 12.94
C THR A 23 -6.59 -3.66 12.67
N MET A 24 -5.40 -3.18 13.05
CA MET A 24 -4.96 -1.81 12.78
C MET A 24 -4.28 -1.74 11.42
N TYR A 25 -4.66 -0.77 10.62
CA TYR A 25 -4.04 -0.46 9.34
C TYR A 25 -3.46 0.94 9.41
N LYS A 26 -2.27 1.12 8.83
CA LYS A 26 -1.71 2.46 8.64
C LYS A 26 -1.37 2.66 7.19
N MET A 27 -1.67 3.84 6.68
CA MET A 27 -1.40 4.18 5.29
C MET A 27 -0.89 5.61 5.17
N LYS A 28 0.15 5.80 4.37
CA LYS A 28 0.68 7.13 4.08
C LYS A 28 1.31 7.19 2.71
N ILE A 29 1.00 8.23 1.95
CA ILE A 29 1.70 8.55 0.71
C ILE A 29 3.07 9.12 1.05
N LEU A 30 4.10 8.58 0.41
CA LEU A 30 5.51 8.99 0.49
C LEU A 30 5.98 9.46 -0.89
N GLY A 31 7.19 10.02 -0.95
CA GLY A 31 7.80 10.39 -2.24
C GLY A 31 6.94 11.33 -3.09
N ARG A 32 6.22 12.28 -2.47
CA ARG A 32 5.31 13.21 -3.18
C ARG A 32 4.23 12.54 -4.04
N GLY A 33 3.81 11.33 -3.70
CA GLY A 33 2.81 10.60 -4.50
C GLY A 33 3.36 9.51 -5.39
N GLU A 34 4.64 9.20 -5.28
CA GLU A 34 5.29 8.10 -6.02
C GLU A 34 5.32 6.79 -5.23
N GLU A 35 5.20 6.86 -3.90
CA GLU A 35 5.26 5.70 -3.03
C GLU A 35 4.10 5.72 -2.02
N LEU A 36 3.65 4.55 -1.60
CA LEU A 36 2.65 4.39 -0.55
C LEU A 36 3.17 3.39 0.48
N PHE A 37 3.22 3.85 1.72
CA PHE A 37 3.45 3.00 2.87
C PHE A 37 2.11 2.40 3.31
N PHE A 38 2.08 1.07 3.43
CA PHE A 38 0.95 0.33 3.94
C PHE A 38 1.40 -0.59 5.08
N GLN A 39 0.70 -0.54 6.18
CA GLN A 39 0.91 -1.40 7.33
C GLN A 39 -0.38 -2.09 7.71
N ARG A 40 -0.31 -3.39 7.97
CA ARG A 40 -1.39 -4.22 8.51
C ARG A 40 -0.89 -4.87 9.79
N GLY A 41 -1.36 -4.36 10.92
CA GLY A 41 -0.97 -4.81 12.26
C GLY A 41 0.53 -4.72 12.46
N GLY A 42 1.17 -5.89 12.58
CA GLY A 42 2.60 -6.04 12.75
C GLY A 42 3.42 -6.03 11.46
N ASP A 43 2.82 -6.15 10.28
CA ASP A 43 3.55 -6.24 9.02
C ASP A 43 3.38 -4.97 8.20
N ALA A 44 4.46 -4.51 7.56
CA ALA A 44 4.45 -3.33 6.71
C ALA A 44 5.09 -3.60 5.34
N LEU A 45 4.69 -2.80 4.36
CA LEU A 45 5.25 -2.80 3.02
C LEU A 45 5.24 -1.38 2.44
N ILE A 46 6.03 -1.19 1.39
CA ILE A 46 5.96 -0.02 0.53
C ILE A 46 5.62 -0.53 -0.86
N CYS A 47 4.69 0.16 -1.51
CA CYS A 47 4.34 -0.06 -2.90
C CYS A 47 4.45 1.23 -3.68
N ASP A 48 4.75 1.12 -4.96
CA ASP A 48 4.79 2.23 -5.88
C ASP A 48 3.36 2.61 -6.28
N ILE A 49 3.06 3.90 -6.20
CA ILE A 49 1.79 4.47 -6.63
C ILE A 49 2.06 5.71 -7.48
N SER A 50 1.03 6.17 -8.17
CA SER A 50 1.00 7.48 -8.77
C SER A 50 -0.22 8.22 -8.26
N ALA A 51 -0.05 9.00 -7.19
CA ALA A 51 -1.14 9.82 -6.64
C ALA A 51 -1.67 10.85 -7.65
N ARG A 52 -0.83 11.25 -8.62
CA ARG A 52 -1.23 12.16 -9.70
C ARG A 52 -2.29 11.55 -10.62
N PHE A 53 -2.17 10.26 -10.90
CA PHE A 53 -3.11 9.52 -11.74
C PHE A 53 -4.04 8.63 -10.91
N SER A 54 -3.91 8.68 -9.58
CA SER A 54 -4.53 7.77 -8.63
C SER A 54 -4.38 6.31 -9.07
N VAL A 55 -3.15 5.90 -9.38
CA VAL A 55 -2.85 4.54 -9.86
C VAL A 55 -1.93 3.82 -8.88
N ILE A 56 -2.12 2.51 -8.67
CA ILE A 56 -1.17 1.67 -7.91
C ILE A 56 -0.51 0.63 -8.81
N ASP A 57 0.81 0.47 -8.65
CA ASP A 57 1.55 -0.63 -9.26
C ASP A 57 1.49 -1.87 -8.37
N GLN A 58 0.63 -2.81 -8.74
CA GLN A 58 0.52 -4.10 -8.06
C GLN A 58 1.82 -4.91 -8.08
N MET A 59 2.67 -4.73 -9.07
CA MET A 59 3.92 -5.48 -9.21
C MET A 59 4.94 -5.06 -8.17
N SER A 60 4.86 -3.84 -7.63
CA SER A 60 5.68 -3.37 -6.51
C SER A 60 5.41 -4.13 -5.19
N ILE A 61 4.22 -4.71 -5.04
CA ILE A 61 3.80 -5.49 -3.84
C ILE A 61 4.37 -6.91 -3.91
N LYS A 62 5.63 -7.06 -3.50
CA LYS A 62 6.37 -8.34 -3.59
C LYS A 62 6.59 -9.02 -2.24
N ARG A 63 6.93 -8.26 -1.20
CA ARG A 63 7.35 -8.80 0.12
C ARG A 63 6.97 -7.86 1.26
N TRP A 64 6.69 -8.45 2.41
CA TRP A 64 6.56 -7.75 3.68
C TRP A 64 7.93 -7.37 4.28
N ASP A 65 7.94 -6.45 5.26
CA ASP A 65 9.16 -6.02 5.96
C ASP A 65 9.87 -7.16 6.72
N ASN A 66 9.10 -8.19 7.10
CA ASN A 66 9.58 -9.40 7.76
C ASN A 66 10.28 -10.38 6.79
N GLY A 67 10.28 -10.10 5.48
CA GLY A 67 10.87 -10.94 4.44
C GLY A 67 9.91 -11.97 3.83
N HIS A 68 8.69 -12.08 4.33
CA HIS A 68 7.66 -12.98 3.81
C HIS A 68 7.21 -12.51 2.42
N LYS A 69 7.24 -13.44 1.46
CA LYS A 69 6.77 -13.22 0.09
C LYS A 69 5.25 -13.14 0.07
N ILE A 70 4.73 -12.11 -0.60
CA ILE A 70 3.30 -11.92 -0.79
C ILE A 70 2.85 -12.82 -1.95
N SER A 71 1.90 -13.72 -1.68
CA SER A 71 1.25 -14.54 -2.71
C SER A 71 0.31 -13.70 -3.58
N ASP A 72 -0.02 -14.12 -4.81
CA ASP A 72 -0.92 -13.34 -5.68
C ASP A 72 -2.33 -13.18 -5.06
N LYS A 73 -2.80 -14.18 -4.30
CA LYS A 73 -4.05 -14.08 -3.53
C LYS A 73 -3.95 -13.02 -2.44
N GLU A 74 -2.87 -13.02 -1.66
CA GLU A 74 -2.64 -11.96 -0.66
C GLU A 74 -2.48 -10.60 -1.30
N ARG A 75 -1.79 -10.50 -2.43
CA ARG A 75 -1.63 -9.26 -3.17
C ARG A 75 -2.98 -8.68 -3.55
N ALA A 76 -3.88 -9.50 -4.09
CA ALA A 76 -5.25 -9.06 -4.42
C ALA A 76 -5.98 -8.52 -3.19
N LEU A 77 -5.89 -9.21 -2.04
CA LEU A 77 -6.50 -8.75 -0.78
C LEU A 77 -5.89 -7.43 -0.28
N ILE A 78 -4.57 -7.29 -0.36
CA ILE A 78 -3.84 -6.08 0.01
C ILE A 78 -4.26 -4.93 -0.90
N LEU A 79 -4.33 -5.14 -2.21
CA LEU A 79 -4.75 -4.12 -3.18
C LEU A 79 -6.16 -3.64 -2.90
N VAL A 80 -7.12 -4.55 -2.73
CA VAL A 80 -8.50 -4.20 -2.38
C VAL A 80 -8.53 -3.34 -1.12
N LYS A 81 -7.75 -3.71 -0.10
CA LYS A 81 -7.69 -2.95 1.15
C LYS A 81 -7.02 -1.58 0.95
N ILE A 82 -5.93 -1.50 0.20
CA ILE A 82 -5.27 -0.23 -0.10
C ILE A 82 -6.23 0.69 -0.85
N VAL A 83 -6.95 0.22 -1.86
CA VAL A 83 -7.94 1.02 -2.61
C VAL A 83 -9.04 1.53 -1.69
N GLU A 84 -9.60 0.66 -0.83
CA GLU A 84 -10.63 1.04 0.14
C GLU A 84 -10.11 2.12 1.12
N LEU A 85 -8.92 1.92 1.67
CA LEU A 85 -8.33 2.86 2.62
C LEU A 85 -7.89 4.16 1.95
N TYR A 86 -7.39 4.10 0.71
CA TYR A 86 -7.01 5.26 -0.10
C TYR A 86 -8.20 6.18 -0.32
N LYS A 87 -9.33 5.61 -0.72
CA LYS A 87 -10.59 6.34 -0.85
C LYS A 87 -11.05 6.97 0.46
N LYS A 88 -10.88 6.27 1.58
CA LYS A 88 -11.21 6.83 2.92
C LYS A 88 -10.25 7.94 3.36
N ALA A 89 -8.96 7.82 3.06
CA ALA A 89 -7.93 8.77 3.48
C ALA A 89 -7.93 10.05 2.63
N TYR A 90 -8.01 9.90 1.31
CA TYR A 90 -7.77 10.97 0.34
C TYR A 90 -9.03 11.37 -0.44
N GLN A 91 -10.17 10.72 -0.19
CA GLN A 91 -11.44 10.96 -0.90
C GLN A 91 -11.33 10.79 -2.43
N ASP A 92 -10.41 9.95 -2.88
CA ASP A 92 -10.04 9.79 -4.27
C ASP A 92 -10.06 8.29 -4.67
N ASP A 93 -10.35 7.99 -5.95
CA ASP A 93 -10.55 6.62 -6.43
C ASP A 93 -9.25 6.06 -7.01
N LEU A 94 -8.61 5.16 -6.26
CA LEU A 94 -7.38 4.52 -6.68
C LEU A 94 -7.66 3.40 -7.70
N THR A 95 -7.18 3.58 -8.91
CA THR A 95 -7.25 2.63 -10.02
C THR A 95 -6.02 1.72 -10.05
N LEU A 96 -6.18 0.48 -10.51
CA LEU A 96 -5.07 -0.45 -10.68
C LEU A 96 -4.34 -0.14 -11.98
N SER A 97 -3.01 -0.06 -11.97
CA SER A 97 -2.24 -0.03 -13.21
C SER A 97 -2.29 -1.43 -13.82
N LEU A 98 -3.25 -1.64 -14.74
CA LEU A 98 -3.11 -2.70 -15.70
C LEU A 98 -2.08 -2.20 -16.70
N GLU A 99 -0.88 -2.79 -16.70
CA GLU A 99 0.03 -2.66 -17.85
C GLU A 99 -0.63 -3.35 -19.05
N ASP A 100 -1.61 -2.69 -19.66
CA ASP A 100 -2.14 -3.06 -20.96
C ASP A 100 -1.23 -2.42 -22.02
N SER A 101 -0.05 -2.99 -22.18
CA SER A 101 0.81 -2.73 -23.34
C SER A 101 1.89 -3.80 -23.48
N LYS A 102 1.50 -4.86 -24.20
CA LYS A 102 2.24 -5.59 -25.25
C LYS A 102 1.39 -6.84 -25.51
N TYR A 103 0.60 -6.92 -26.57
CA TYR A 103 1.04 -7.00 -27.96
C TYR A 103 0.03 -6.35 -28.91
N SER A 104 0.61 -5.69 -29.94
CA SER A 104 -0.04 -5.20 -31.16
C SER A 104 -0.93 -6.20 -31.87
#